data_AF-A0A2E6TFP6-F1
#
_entry.id   AF-A0A2E6TFP6-F1
#
_cell.length_a   1.000
_cell.length_b   1.000
_cell.length_c   1.000
_cell.angle_alpha   90.00
_cell.angle_beta   90.00
_cell.angle_gamma   90.00
#
_symmetry.space_group_name_H-M   'P 1'
#
loop_
_entity.id
_entity.type
_entity.pdbx_description
1 polymer ?
#
loop_
_entity_poly.entity_id
_entity_poly.type
_entity_poly.pdbx_seq_one_letter_code
_entity_poly.pdbx_strand_id
1 'polypeptide(L)'
;MLPQHKGAILLMIGFALVFIMGEALVKSSPSTRITMTRRFLSGGTLRRKTIAWEKLGAIWSDEGTIKWKSNDAQSISCQIPWHETGWVCAHNGRPVSLALAMDWIEALRDAQSEVERDKLLRKFRKVAPKTFTPLNKLSTTDQAKADELLRGIKNFQGAERSRRVSETIQLFREKGWAPPKAKLLMNLLTPSTVIRCGLLVAIGVIIISILLGKVN
;
A
#
# COMPACT_ATOMS: atom_id res chain seq x y z
N MET A 1 26.16 42.92 9.66
CA MET A 1 25.79 42.54 8.28
C MET A 1 25.91 41.02 8.15
N LEU A 2 24.80 40.28 8.16
CA LEU A 2 24.85 38.85 7.85
C LEU A 2 25.14 38.68 6.35
N PRO A 3 26.09 37.82 5.94
CA PRO A 3 26.42 37.65 4.53
C PRO A 3 25.24 37.06 3.76
N GLN A 4 24.93 37.69 2.62
CA GLN A 4 23.76 37.51 1.76
C GLN A 4 23.50 36.04 1.36
N HIS A 5 24.55 35.21 1.34
CA HIS A 5 24.48 33.77 1.04
C HIS A 5 23.82 32.94 2.15
N LYS A 6 23.95 33.34 3.43
CA LYS A 6 23.37 32.59 4.56
C LYS A 6 21.84 32.70 4.61
N GLY A 7 21.29 33.85 4.22
CA GLY A 7 19.84 34.06 4.13
C GLY A 7 19.18 33.21 3.05
N ALA A 8 19.82 33.08 1.89
CA ALA A 8 19.33 32.23 0.79
C ALA A 8 19.36 30.74 1.15
N ILE A 9 20.41 30.27 1.81
CA ILE A 9 20.52 28.87 2.28
C ILE A 9 19.43 28.55 3.31
N LEU A 10 19.18 29.45 4.26
CA LEU A 10 18.10 29.29 5.25
C LEU A 10 16.70 29.26 4.60
N LEU A 11 16.46 30.08 3.57
CA LEU A 11 15.21 30.08 2.81
C LEU A 11 15.01 28.79 2.02
N MET A 12 16.07 28.26 1.39
CA MET A 12 16.04 26.99 0.67
C MET A 12 15.79 25.79 1.60
N ILE A 13 16.43 25.78 2.78
CA ILE A 13 16.19 24.77 3.81
C ILE A 13 14.76 24.87 4.33
N GLY A 14 14.27 26.08 4.61
CA GLY A 14 12.89 26.31 5.03
C GLY A 14 11.88 25.81 3.99
N PHE A 15 12.09 26.13 2.71
CA PHE A 15 11.22 25.68 1.62
C PHE A 15 11.25 24.16 1.44
N ALA A 16 12.43 23.53 1.52
CA ALA A 16 12.57 22.08 1.47
C ALA A 16 11.87 21.41 2.67
N LEU A 17 11.97 21.98 3.87
CA LEU A 17 11.27 21.47 5.06
C LEU A 17 9.75 21.60 4.92
N VAL A 18 9.24 22.71 4.37
CA VAL A 18 7.80 22.86 4.08
C VAL A 18 7.35 21.85 3.04
N PHE A 19 8.15 21.58 2.00
CA PHE A 19 7.81 20.60 0.98
C PHE A 19 7.82 19.17 1.53
N ILE A 20 8.84 18.81 2.31
CA ILE A 20 8.96 17.52 2.98
C ILE A 20 7.83 17.34 4.01
N MET A 21 7.54 18.36 4.83
CA MET A 21 6.42 18.33 5.77
C MET A 21 5.07 18.28 5.04
N GLY A 22 4.90 19.01 3.95
CA GLY A 22 3.69 19.00 3.13
C GLY A 22 3.44 17.63 2.50
N GLU A 23 4.46 17.01 1.91
CA GLU A 23 4.38 15.63 1.44
C GLU A 23 4.12 14.64 2.58
N ALA A 24 4.79 14.81 3.72
CA ALA A 24 4.58 13.97 4.89
C ALA A 24 3.17 14.14 5.48
N LEU A 25 2.57 15.32 5.40
CA LEU A 25 1.18 15.60 5.80
C LEU A 25 0.18 14.98 4.83
N VAL A 26 0.43 15.04 3.52
CA VAL A 26 -0.40 14.35 2.51
C VAL A 26 -0.31 12.83 2.68
N LYS A 27 0.89 12.31 2.99
CA LYS A 27 1.15 10.89 3.27
C LYS A 27 0.63 10.43 4.65
N SER A 28 0.50 11.34 5.63
CA SER A 28 0.04 11.05 7.01
C SER A 28 -1.40 11.45 7.30
N SER A 29 -2.13 12.00 6.30
CA SER A 29 -3.56 12.25 6.40
C SER A 29 -4.27 10.99 6.90
N PRO A 30 -5.06 11.07 7.99
CA PRO A 30 -5.66 9.91 8.63
C PRO A 30 -6.63 9.25 7.66
N SER A 31 -6.15 8.19 7.01
CA SER A 31 -6.90 7.26 6.18
C SER A 31 -7.64 7.90 5.00
N THR A 32 -6.99 7.82 3.84
CA THR A 32 -7.61 7.57 2.53
C THR A 32 -8.55 6.36 2.59
N ARG A 33 -9.73 6.54 3.20
CA ARG A 33 -10.74 5.49 3.37
C ARG A 33 -11.52 5.34 2.09
N ILE A 34 -11.34 4.19 1.45
CA ILE A 34 -12.26 3.74 0.44
C ILE A 34 -13.54 3.27 1.14
N THR A 35 -14.65 3.94 0.85
CA THR A 35 -15.97 3.53 1.30
C THR A 35 -16.72 2.97 0.12
N MET A 36 -17.07 1.69 0.19
CA MET A 36 -17.90 1.03 -0.80
C MET A 36 -19.28 0.78 -0.18
N THR A 37 -20.31 1.24 -0.87
CA THR A 37 -21.72 1.00 -0.51
C THR A 37 -22.39 0.21 -1.62
N ARG A 38 -23.64 -0.20 -1.44
CA ARG A 38 -24.39 -0.86 -2.52
C ARG A 38 -24.63 0.04 -3.74
N ARG A 39 -24.47 1.37 -3.58
CA ARG A 39 -24.77 2.38 -4.60
C ARG A 39 -23.55 3.01 -5.24
N PHE A 40 -22.48 3.18 -4.46
CA PHE A 40 -21.32 3.94 -4.91
C PHE A 40 -20.02 3.47 -4.27
N LEU A 41 -18.94 3.80 -4.96
CA LEU A 41 -17.56 3.84 -4.47
C LEU A 41 -17.21 5.28 -4.10
N SER A 42 -16.53 5.48 -2.97
CA SER A 42 -16.06 6.79 -2.53
C SER A 42 -14.63 6.73 -2.03
N GLY A 43 -13.82 7.70 -2.42
CA GLY A 43 -12.42 7.82 -2.00
C GLY A 43 -11.75 9.08 -2.54
N GLY A 44 -10.47 9.26 -2.29
CA GLY A 44 -9.71 10.45 -2.70
C GLY A 44 -8.68 10.88 -1.67
N THR A 45 -7.50 11.32 -2.13
CA THR A 45 -6.40 11.75 -1.24
C THR A 45 -6.62 13.13 -0.61
N LEU A 46 -7.12 14.11 -1.39
CA LEU A 46 -7.34 15.49 -0.92
C LEU A 46 -8.81 15.87 -0.79
N ARG A 47 -9.64 15.40 -1.71
CA ARG A 47 -11.10 15.58 -1.67
C ARG A 47 -11.77 14.25 -1.93
N ARG A 48 -12.75 13.93 -1.09
CA ARG A 48 -13.56 12.73 -1.26
C ARG A 48 -14.44 12.89 -2.49
N LYS A 49 -14.29 11.99 -3.45
CA LYS A 49 -15.12 11.89 -4.65
C LYS A 49 -15.93 10.60 -4.57
N THR A 50 -17.19 10.68 -4.97
CA THR A 50 -18.14 9.57 -4.96
C THR A 50 -18.55 9.26 -6.39
N ILE A 51 -18.59 7.98 -6.73
CA ILE A 51 -18.95 7.50 -8.06
C ILE A 51 -19.92 6.32 -7.95
N ALA A 52 -21.00 6.38 -8.70
CA ALA A 52 -21.95 5.28 -8.83
C ALA A 52 -21.27 4.09 -9.54
N TRP A 53 -21.64 2.85 -9.19
CA TRP A 53 -20.99 1.65 -9.74
C TRP A 53 -21.12 1.56 -11.26
N GLU A 54 -22.28 1.89 -11.78
CA GLU A 54 -22.61 1.99 -13.21
C GLU A 54 -21.78 3.03 -13.99
N LYS A 55 -21.12 3.97 -13.29
CA LYS A 55 -20.23 4.96 -13.91
C LYS A 55 -18.74 4.64 -13.73
N LEU A 56 -18.43 3.58 -12.97
CA LEU A 56 -17.07 3.18 -12.66
C LEU A 56 -16.47 2.45 -13.87
N GLY A 57 -15.42 3.03 -14.43
CA GLY A 57 -14.67 2.43 -15.52
C GLY A 57 -13.56 1.51 -15.04
N ALA A 58 -12.41 1.60 -15.71
CA ALA A 58 -11.22 0.85 -15.33
C ALA A 58 -10.71 1.26 -13.94
N ILE A 59 -10.21 0.28 -13.21
CA ILE A 59 -9.54 0.42 -11.91
C ILE A 59 -8.15 -0.15 -12.09
N TRP A 60 -7.12 0.53 -11.58
CA TRP A 60 -5.76 0.07 -11.61
C TRP A 60 -5.00 0.54 -10.37
N SER A 61 -3.89 -0.10 -10.08
CA SER A 61 -3.01 0.28 -8.98
C SER A 61 -1.64 0.69 -9.50
N ASP A 62 -1.08 1.73 -8.91
CA ASP A 62 0.24 2.25 -9.27
C ASP A 62 0.94 2.81 -8.02
N GLU A 63 2.12 2.30 -7.70
CA GLU A 63 2.95 2.71 -6.54
C GLU A 63 2.18 2.87 -5.20
N GLY A 64 1.25 1.94 -4.89
CA GLY A 64 0.45 2.03 -3.66
C GLY A 64 -0.73 2.99 -3.74
N THR A 65 -1.08 3.45 -4.93
CA THR A 65 -2.27 4.27 -5.18
C THR A 65 -3.27 3.45 -5.97
N ILE A 66 -4.50 3.30 -5.45
CA ILE A 66 -5.62 2.82 -6.27
C ILE A 66 -6.15 4.01 -7.06
N LYS A 67 -6.23 3.84 -8.38
CA LYS A 67 -6.76 4.82 -9.32
C LYS A 67 -7.97 4.21 -10.01
N TRP A 68 -9.04 5.00 -10.17
CA TRP A 68 -10.19 4.61 -10.97
C TRP A 68 -10.66 5.76 -11.82
N LYS A 69 -11.18 5.44 -13.00
CA LYS A 69 -11.75 6.43 -13.93
C LYS A 69 -13.27 6.44 -13.82
N SER A 70 -13.86 7.63 -13.82
CA SER A 70 -15.28 7.79 -14.12
C SER A 70 -15.44 7.88 -15.63
N ASN A 71 -16.46 7.24 -16.19
CA ASN A 71 -16.76 7.37 -17.61
C ASN A 71 -16.94 8.85 -18.04
N ASP A 72 -17.37 9.70 -17.10
CA ASP A 72 -17.68 11.11 -17.34
C ASP A 72 -16.66 12.11 -16.72
N ALA A 73 -15.55 11.65 -16.12
CA ALA A 73 -14.65 12.56 -15.39
C ALA A 73 -13.17 12.11 -15.35
N GLN A 74 -12.31 13.04 -14.89
CA GLN A 74 -10.91 12.78 -14.58
C GLN A 74 -10.78 11.62 -13.56
N SER A 75 -9.64 10.93 -13.62
CA SER A 75 -9.33 9.83 -12.71
C SER A 75 -9.36 10.30 -11.25
N ILE A 76 -9.88 9.42 -10.40
CA ILE A 76 -9.91 9.57 -8.96
C ILE A 76 -8.79 8.68 -8.42
N SER A 77 -7.88 9.27 -7.63
CA SER A 77 -6.78 8.56 -7.01
C SER A 77 -6.97 8.53 -5.49
N CYS A 78 -6.68 7.38 -4.91
CA CYS A 78 -6.69 7.15 -3.48
C CYS A 78 -5.35 6.54 -3.11
N GLN A 79 -4.47 7.37 -2.55
CA GLN A 79 -3.16 6.93 -2.10
C GLN A 79 -3.33 6.05 -0.86
N ILE A 80 -2.81 4.84 -0.85
CA ILE A 80 -2.86 3.97 0.33
C ILE A 80 -1.54 4.14 1.08
N PRO A 81 -1.51 4.17 2.42
CA PRO A 81 -0.27 4.21 3.18
C PRO A 81 0.39 2.82 3.30
N TRP A 82 1.72 2.80 3.31
CA TRP A 82 2.50 1.58 3.48
C TRP A 82 2.67 1.29 4.97
N HIS A 83 2.42 0.04 5.37
CA HIS A 83 2.62 -0.47 6.72
C HIS A 83 3.56 -1.68 6.73
N GLU A 84 3.99 -2.12 7.91
CA GLU A 84 4.88 -3.28 8.11
C GLU A 84 4.37 -4.56 7.43
N THR A 85 3.05 -4.67 7.21
CA THR A 85 2.41 -5.84 6.59
C THR A 85 2.08 -5.66 5.11
N GLY A 86 2.22 -4.47 4.53
CA GLY A 86 1.74 -4.19 3.16
C GLY A 86 1.19 -2.78 2.94
N TRP A 87 0.76 -2.47 1.71
CA TRP A 87 -0.18 -1.36 1.48
C TRP A 87 -1.52 -1.77 2.11
N VAL A 88 -1.92 -1.06 3.16
CA VAL A 88 -3.15 -1.37 3.91
C VAL A 88 -4.21 -0.33 3.58
N CYS A 89 -5.21 -0.74 2.82
CA CYS A 89 -6.38 0.07 2.53
C CYS A 89 -7.42 -0.10 3.63
N ALA A 90 -7.94 1.00 4.17
CA ALA A 90 -9.09 0.97 5.07
C ALA A 90 -10.37 0.90 4.23
N HIS A 91 -10.88 -0.32 3.99
CA HIS A 91 -12.17 -0.52 3.36
C HIS A 91 -13.29 -0.58 4.39
N ASN A 92 -14.20 0.40 4.39
CA ASN A 92 -15.30 0.48 5.34
C ASN A 92 -14.85 0.30 6.82
N GLY A 93 -13.66 0.82 7.16
CA GLY A 93 -13.08 0.72 8.50
C GLY A 93 -12.28 -0.55 8.80
N ARG A 94 -12.22 -1.51 7.86
CA ARG A 94 -11.38 -2.71 7.98
C ARG A 94 -10.07 -2.53 7.21
N PRO A 95 -8.90 -2.79 7.82
CA PRO A 95 -7.64 -2.86 7.10
C PRO A 95 -7.62 -4.09 6.20
N VAL A 96 -7.35 -3.89 4.91
CA VAL A 96 -7.17 -4.96 3.91
C VAL A 96 -5.96 -4.68 3.02
N SER A 97 -5.37 -5.73 2.45
CA SER A 97 -4.31 -5.56 1.44
C SER A 97 -4.81 -4.80 0.20
N LEU A 98 -3.91 -4.09 -0.49
CA LEU A 98 -4.18 -3.41 -1.76
C LEU A 98 -4.88 -4.34 -2.78
N ALA A 99 -4.34 -5.54 -2.96
CA ALA A 99 -4.86 -6.52 -3.90
C ALA A 99 -6.28 -6.98 -3.51
N LEU A 100 -6.55 -7.21 -2.22
CA LEU A 100 -7.90 -7.55 -1.78
C LEU A 100 -8.88 -6.40 -1.94
N ALA A 101 -8.44 -5.16 -1.70
CA ALA A 101 -9.24 -3.98 -1.95
C ALA A 101 -9.64 -3.88 -3.43
N MET A 102 -8.69 -4.08 -4.35
CA MET A 102 -8.95 -4.13 -5.79
C MET A 102 -9.98 -5.21 -6.15
N ASP A 103 -9.77 -6.45 -5.70
CA ASP A 103 -10.71 -7.57 -5.91
C ASP A 103 -12.14 -7.23 -5.45
N TRP A 104 -12.27 -6.52 -4.32
CA TRP A 104 -13.57 -6.12 -3.78
C TRP A 104 -14.25 -5.02 -4.60
N ILE A 105 -13.49 -4.04 -5.09
CA ILE A 105 -14.04 -2.99 -5.97
C ILE A 105 -14.53 -3.63 -7.27
N GLU A 106 -13.72 -4.49 -7.88
CA GLU A 106 -14.08 -5.20 -9.11
C GLU A 106 -15.33 -6.06 -8.92
N ALA A 107 -15.40 -6.85 -7.86
CA ALA A 107 -16.58 -7.67 -7.57
C ALA A 107 -17.86 -6.82 -7.36
N LEU A 108 -17.77 -5.63 -6.76
CA LEU A 108 -18.92 -4.74 -6.60
C LEU A 108 -19.31 -4.01 -7.88
N ARG A 109 -18.33 -3.68 -8.72
CA ARG A 109 -18.56 -3.12 -10.06
C ARG A 109 -19.30 -4.12 -10.94
N ASP A 110 -18.85 -5.37 -10.94
CA ASP A 110 -19.34 -6.42 -11.82
C ASP A 110 -20.68 -7.04 -11.36
N ALA A 111 -21.10 -6.74 -10.12
CA ALA A 111 -22.40 -7.14 -9.59
C ALA A 111 -23.55 -6.44 -10.34
N GLN A 112 -24.57 -7.23 -10.68
CA GLN A 112 -25.68 -6.83 -11.56
C GLN A 112 -26.79 -6.05 -10.83
N SER A 113 -26.77 -6.02 -9.48
CA SER A 113 -27.82 -5.36 -8.70
C SER A 113 -27.33 -4.81 -7.36
N GLU A 114 -28.06 -3.84 -6.79
CA GLU A 114 -27.82 -3.37 -5.41
C GLU A 114 -27.93 -4.51 -4.38
N VAL A 115 -28.82 -5.48 -4.62
CA VAL A 115 -29.03 -6.63 -3.73
C VAL A 115 -27.80 -7.54 -3.71
N GLU A 116 -27.21 -7.80 -4.87
CA GLU A 116 -25.97 -8.57 -4.98
C GLU A 116 -24.80 -7.84 -4.31
N ARG A 117 -24.68 -6.53 -4.55
CA ARG A 117 -23.66 -5.69 -3.90
C ARG A 117 -23.80 -5.70 -2.39
N ASP A 118 -25.02 -5.66 -1.86
CA ASP A 118 -25.26 -5.75 -0.40
C ASP A 118 -24.81 -7.10 0.16
N LYS A 119 -25.07 -8.21 -0.54
CA LYS A 119 -24.58 -9.54 -0.16
C LYS A 119 -23.04 -9.60 -0.16
N LEU A 120 -22.39 -9.04 -1.18
CA LEU A 120 -20.93 -8.94 -1.26
C LEU A 120 -20.34 -8.11 -0.12
N LEU A 121 -20.91 -6.94 0.17
CA LEU A 121 -20.47 -6.09 1.28
C LEU A 121 -20.57 -6.81 2.63
N ARG A 122 -21.64 -7.57 2.87
CA ARG A 122 -21.76 -8.42 4.07
C ARG A 122 -20.68 -9.50 4.12
N LYS A 123 -20.34 -10.11 2.98
CA LYS A 123 -19.25 -11.10 2.87
C LYS A 123 -17.89 -10.45 3.17
N PHE A 124 -17.62 -9.26 2.64
CA PHE A 124 -16.35 -8.55 2.83
C PHE A 124 -16.11 -8.07 4.27
N ARG A 125 -17.19 -7.80 5.01
CA ARG A 125 -17.11 -7.47 6.45
C ARG A 125 -16.70 -8.66 7.32
N LYS A 126 -16.80 -9.90 6.84
CA LYS A 126 -16.41 -11.08 7.62
C LYS A 126 -14.91 -11.04 7.92
N VAL A 127 -14.55 -11.33 9.18
CA VAL A 127 -13.17 -11.43 9.63
C VAL A 127 -12.41 -12.48 8.80
N ALA A 128 -11.12 -12.27 8.61
CA ALA A 128 -10.26 -13.24 7.94
C ALA A 128 -10.39 -14.64 8.59
N PRO A 129 -10.37 -15.72 7.79
CA PRO A 129 -10.46 -17.08 8.33
C PRO A 129 -9.31 -17.39 9.29
N LYS A 130 -9.62 -18.11 10.38
CA LYS A 130 -8.59 -18.65 11.30
C LYS A 130 -7.96 -19.93 10.77
N THR A 131 -8.70 -20.66 9.94
CA THR A 131 -8.28 -21.92 9.31
C THR A 131 -7.90 -21.65 7.86
N PHE A 132 -6.77 -22.23 7.43
CA PHE A 132 -6.26 -22.04 6.07
C PHE A 132 -6.51 -23.26 5.20
N THR A 133 -6.99 -23.02 4.00
CA THR A 133 -7.17 -24.05 2.97
C THR A 133 -5.85 -24.27 2.23
N PRO A 134 -5.36 -25.52 2.16
CA PRO A 134 -4.20 -25.86 1.32
C PRO A 134 -4.42 -25.49 -0.14
N LEU A 135 -3.36 -25.08 -0.85
CA LEU A 135 -3.45 -24.58 -2.23
C LEU A 135 -4.05 -25.60 -3.21
N ASN A 136 -3.73 -26.89 -3.03
CA ASN A 136 -4.28 -27.99 -3.82
C ASN A 136 -5.75 -28.31 -3.54
N LYS A 137 -6.38 -27.63 -2.58
CA LYS A 137 -7.81 -27.73 -2.24
C LYS A 137 -8.57 -26.44 -2.54
N LEU A 138 -7.93 -25.46 -3.19
CA LEU A 138 -8.60 -24.24 -3.64
C LEU A 138 -9.44 -24.52 -4.89
N SER A 139 -10.33 -23.58 -5.23
CA SER A 139 -10.97 -23.56 -6.53
C SER A 139 -9.93 -23.41 -7.64
N THR A 140 -10.21 -23.87 -8.85
CA THR A 140 -9.28 -23.74 -9.99
C THR A 140 -8.86 -22.28 -10.24
N THR A 141 -9.80 -21.34 -10.11
CA THR A 141 -9.53 -19.90 -10.24
C THR A 141 -8.63 -19.37 -9.11
N ASP A 142 -8.93 -19.70 -7.86
CA ASP A 142 -8.13 -19.26 -6.72
C ASP A 142 -6.74 -19.89 -6.73
N GLN A 143 -6.64 -21.16 -7.13
CA GLN A 143 -5.37 -21.87 -7.28
C GLN A 143 -4.51 -21.22 -8.36
N ALA A 144 -5.06 -20.93 -9.54
CA ALA A 144 -4.34 -20.25 -10.62
C ALA A 144 -3.80 -18.89 -10.18
N LYS A 145 -4.61 -18.10 -9.46
CA LYS A 145 -4.20 -16.80 -8.91
C LYS A 145 -3.13 -16.96 -7.83
N ALA A 146 -3.26 -17.93 -6.93
CA ALA A 146 -2.25 -18.23 -5.93
C ALA A 146 -0.90 -18.63 -6.56
N ASP A 147 -0.92 -19.46 -7.60
CA ASP A 147 0.28 -19.90 -8.31
C ASP A 147 0.96 -18.77 -9.09
N GLU A 148 0.18 -17.86 -9.69
CA GLU A 148 0.69 -16.63 -10.29
C GLU A 148 1.41 -15.76 -9.25
N LEU A 149 0.79 -15.51 -8.11
CA LEU A 149 1.37 -14.73 -7.02
C LEU A 149 2.67 -15.37 -6.48
N LEU A 150 2.69 -16.69 -6.32
CA LEU A 150 3.87 -17.42 -5.85
C LEU A 150 5.01 -17.43 -6.87
N ARG A 151 4.71 -17.47 -8.17
CA ARG A 151 5.70 -17.28 -9.23
C ARG A 151 6.25 -15.85 -9.21
N GLY A 152 5.37 -14.86 -9.04
CA GLY A 152 5.75 -13.45 -8.89
C GLY A 152 6.72 -13.22 -7.74
N ILE A 153 6.47 -13.82 -6.58
CA ILE A 153 7.35 -13.72 -5.39
C ILE A 153 8.80 -14.11 -5.70
N LYS A 154 9.01 -15.16 -6.50
CA LYS A 154 10.37 -15.63 -6.86
C LYS A 154 11.12 -14.64 -7.74
N ASN A 155 10.39 -13.83 -8.51
CA ASN A 155 10.94 -12.91 -9.49
C ASN A 155 11.05 -11.47 -8.97
N PHE A 156 10.52 -11.16 -7.78
CA PHE A 156 10.66 -9.85 -7.19
C PHE A 156 12.14 -9.57 -6.84
N GLN A 157 12.67 -8.46 -7.36
CA GLN A 157 14.04 -7.98 -7.11
C GLN A 157 14.05 -6.53 -6.64
N GLY A 158 15.17 -6.09 -6.10
CA GLY A 158 15.40 -4.70 -5.71
C GLY A 158 14.68 -4.26 -4.42
N ALA A 159 14.64 -2.94 -4.21
CA ALA A 159 14.15 -2.32 -2.96
C ALA A 159 12.67 -2.61 -2.67
N GLU A 160 11.86 -2.94 -3.68
CA GLU A 160 10.43 -3.22 -3.51
C GLU A 160 10.10 -4.68 -3.12
N ARG A 161 11.09 -5.57 -3.13
CA ARG A 161 10.87 -7.02 -2.95
C ARG A 161 10.19 -7.36 -1.62
N SER A 162 10.75 -6.88 -0.52
CA SER A 162 10.21 -7.12 0.83
C SER A 162 8.76 -6.67 0.94
N ARG A 163 8.46 -5.53 0.31
CA ARG A 163 7.13 -4.97 0.23
C ARG A 163 6.17 -5.90 -0.51
N ARG A 164 6.43 -6.24 -1.77
CA ARG A 164 5.51 -7.08 -2.57
C ARG A 164 5.26 -8.46 -1.96
N VAL A 165 6.26 -9.03 -1.28
CA VAL A 165 6.08 -10.29 -0.57
C VAL A 165 5.16 -10.16 0.64
N SER A 166 5.34 -9.11 1.46
CA SER A 166 4.49 -8.88 2.63
C SER A 166 3.02 -8.75 2.23
N GLU A 167 2.74 -8.02 1.14
CA GLU A 167 1.39 -7.89 0.59
C GLU A 167 0.79 -9.22 0.14
N THR A 168 1.60 -10.05 -0.53
CA THR A 168 1.15 -11.35 -1.00
C THR A 168 0.79 -12.26 0.18
N ILE A 169 1.59 -12.26 1.25
CA ILE A 169 1.28 -13.02 2.48
C ILE A 169 0.00 -12.51 3.13
N GLN A 170 -0.18 -11.20 3.20
CA GLN A 170 -1.38 -10.59 3.76
C GLN A 170 -2.62 -11.03 2.96
N LEU A 171 -2.56 -10.99 1.63
CA LEU A 171 -3.66 -11.46 0.77
C LEU A 171 -4.01 -12.93 1.02
N PHE A 172 -3.00 -13.81 1.12
CA PHE A 172 -3.22 -15.23 1.43
C PHE A 172 -3.95 -15.39 2.76
N ARG A 173 -3.53 -14.67 3.80
CA ARG A 173 -4.19 -14.70 5.12
C ARG A 173 -5.64 -14.23 5.03
N GLU A 174 -5.90 -13.13 4.33
CA GLU A 174 -7.24 -12.56 4.21
C GLU A 174 -8.20 -13.44 3.39
N LYS A 175 -7.67 -14.16 2.39
CA LYS A 175 -8.42 -15.15 1.60
C LYS A 175 -8.59 -16.49 2.32
N GLY A 176 -7.87 -16.73 3.41
CA GLY A 176 -7.84 -18.03 4.10
C GLY A 176 -7.06 -19.09 3.33
N TRP A 177 -6.10 -18.70 2.49
CA TRP A 177 -5.22 -19.62 1.79
C TRP A 177 -4.00 -19.93 2.64
N ALA A 178 -3.50 -21.17 2.55
CA ALA A 178 -2.28 -21.55 3.26
C ALA A 178 -1.09 -20.69 2.79
N PRO A 179 -0.47 -19.88 3.67
CA PRO A 179 0.61 -19.00 3.27
C PRO A 179 1.85 -19.79 2.79
N PRO A 180 2.69 -19.19 1.93
CA PRO A 180 3.93 -19.84 1.49
C PRO A 180 4.84 -20.19 2.68
N LYS A 181 5.51 -21.34 2.60
CA LYS A 181 6.40 -21.85 3.67
C LYS A 181 7.52 -20.86 4.01
N ALA A 182 7.89 -20.80 5.29
CA ALA A 182 8.89 -19.89 5.85
C ALA A 182 10.28 -19.91 5.17
N LYS A 183 10.70 -21.02 4.55
CA LYS A 183 11.95 -21.09 3.78
C LYS A 183 11.96 -20.15 2.56
N LEU A 184 10.78 -19.90 1.99
CA LEU A 184 10.59 -18.92 0.91
C LEU A 184 10.65 -17.48 1.44
N LEU A 185 10.35 -17.29 2.75
CA LEU A 185 10.37 -16.03 3.49
C LEU A 185 11.75 -15.68 4.07
N MET A 186 12.56 -16.67 4.45
CA MET A 186 13.90 -16.44 5.02
C MET A 186 14.90 -15.87 4.01
N ASN A 187 14.74 -16.16 2.71
CA ASN A 187 15.55 -15.54 1.65
C ASN A 187 15.19 -14.05 1.35
N LEU A 188 14.31 -13.43 2.15
CA LEU A 188 13.86 -12.03 2.00
C LEU A 188 14.45 -11.04 3.01
N LEU A 189 15.05 -11.53 4.09
CA LEU A 189 15.86 -10.71 4.98
C LEU A 189 17.28 -10.70 4.41
N THR A 190 17.50 -9.94 3.33
CA THR A 190 18.88 -9.63 2.93
C THR A 190 19.51 -8.74 4.00
N PRO A 191 20.71 -9.07 4.52
CA PRO A 191 21.44 -8.29 5.54
C PRO A 191 21.74 -6.83 5.13
N SER A 192 21.51 -6.47 3.88
CA SER A 192 21.91 -5.19 3.28
C SER A 192 21.23 -3.96 3.88
N THR A 193 20.00 -4.08 4.41
CA THR A 193 19.29 -2.95 5.04
C THR A 193 19.86 -2.64 6.43
N VAL A 194 20.25 -3.67 7.19
CA VAL A 194 20.92 -3.51 8.50
C VAL A 194 22.31 -2.92 8.30
N ILE A 195 23.04 -3.37 7.27
CA ILE A 195 24.36 -2.84 6.92
C ILE A 195 24.26 -1.37 6.48
N ARG A 196 23.24 -0.98 5.68
CA ARG A 196 23.04 0.43 5.27
C ARG A 196 22.67 1.35 6.44
N CYS A 197 21.83 0.89 7.37
CA CYS A 197 21.54 1.65 8.59
C CYS A 197 22.78 1.78 9.47
N GLY A 198 23.58 0.71 9.63
CA GLY A 198 24.85 0.77 10.35
C GLY A 198 25.84 1.75 9.72
N LEU A 199 25.94 1.76 8.38
CA LEU A 199 26.82 2.68 7.66
C LEU A 199 26.38 4.14 7.79
N LEU A 200 25.07 4.42 7.72
CA LEU A 200 24.52 5.79 7.90
C LEU A 200 24.72 6.32 9.32
N VAL A 201 24.56 5.46 10.33
CA VAL A 201 24.86 5.83 11.72
C VAL A 201 26.35 6.09 11.90
N ALA A 202 27.23 5.23 11.35
CA ALA A 202 28.67 5.43 11.42
C ALA A 202 29.12 6.73 10.73
N ILE A 203 28.60 7.03 9.53
CA ILE A 203 28.88 8.28 8.81
C ILE A 203 28.37 9.49 9.60
N GLY A 204 27.18 9.40 10.20
CA GLY A 204 26.63 10.44 11.07
C GLY A 204 27.52 10.73 12.28
N VAL A 205 28.02 9.69 12.96
CA VAL A 205 28.94 9.84 14.10
C VAL A 205 30.27 10.47 13.67
N ILE A 206 30.82 10.10 12.52
CA ILE A 206 32.07 10.67 11.99
C ILE A 206 31.90 12.16 11.68
N ILE A 207 30.81 12.55 11.00
CA ILE A 207 30.52 13.95 10.66
C ILE A 207 30.34 14.79 11.93
N ILE A 208 29.61 14.27 12.93
CA ILE A 208 29.43 14.94 14.22
C ILE A 208 30.76 15.09 14.97
N SER A 209 31.63 14.08 14.91
CA SER A 209 32.94 14.10 15.58
C SER A 209 33.91 15.12 14.96
N ILE A 210 33.87 15.28 13.63
CA ILE A 210 34.64 16.31 12.90
C ILE A 210 34.10 17.71 13.22
N LEU A 211 32.78 17.91 13.21
CA LEU A 211 32.16 19.21 13.52
C LEU A 211 32.37 19.65 14.97
N LEU A 212 32.52 18.71 15.91
CA LEU A 212 32.81 18.97 17.32
C LEU A 212 34.31 19.09 17.63
N GLY A 213 35.19 19.05 16.62
CA GLY A 213 36.64 19.22 16.79
C GLY A 213 37.29 18.12 17.65
N LYS A 214 36.68 16.92 17.72
CA LYS A 214 37.17 15.80 18.54
C LYS A 214 38.04 14.79 17.78
N VAL A 215 38.33 15.06 16.51
CA VAL A 215 39.22 14.24 15.69
C VAL A 215 40.48 15.07 15.40
N ASN A 216 41.56 14.75 16.11
CA ASN A 216 42.94 15.04 15.68
C ASN A 216 43.45 13.86 14.87
#